data_AF-A0A2J8M1L7-F1
#
_entry.id   AF-A0A2J8M1L7-F1
#
_cell.length_a   1.000
_cell.length_b   1.000
_cell.length_c   1.000
_cell.angle_alpha   90.00
_cell.angle_beta   90.00
_cell.angle_gamma   90.00
#
_symmetry.space_group_name_H-M   'P 1'
#
loop_
_entity.id
_entity.type
_entity.pdbx_description
1 polymer ?
#
loop_
_entity_poly.entity_id
_entity_poly.type
_entity_poly.pdbx_seq_one_letter_code
_entity_poly.pdbx_strand_id
1 'polypeptide(L)'
;VMSAIKEWLSPLPDRSLPALKIREELLKILQELPSVSQETLKHSGIGRAVMYLYKHPKESRSNKDMAGKLINEWSRPIFGLTSNYKGMTREEREQRDLEQMPQRRRMNSTGGQTPRRDLEKVLTGEEKALRPGDPGFCARARVPMPSNKDYVVRPKWNVEMESSRPGILKKGLSRLEKHKRRFAEQKRLSKVHRAVKFSIEGNRMPL
;
A
#
# COMPACT_ATOMS: atom_id res chain seq x y z
N VAL A 1 -19.75 -30.48 -19.93
CA VAL A 1 -18.59 -29.68 -20.38
C VAL A 1 -17.48 -29.65 -19.33
N MET A 2 -17.69 -29.10 -18.12
CA MET A 2 -16.65 -29.03 -17.08
C MET A 2 -16.06 -30.39 -16.68
N SER A 3 -16.88 -31.45 -16.68
CA SER A 3 -16.44 -32.84 -16.46
C SER A 3 -15.46 -33.32 -17.53
N ALA A 4 -15.71 -32.99 -18.80
CA ALA A 4 -14.81 -33.32 -19.90
C ALA A 4 -13.49 -32.55 -19.76
N ILE A 5 -13.53 -31.22 -19.52
CA ILE A 5 -12.29 -30.44 -19.29
C ILE A 5 -11.48 -31.04 -18.14
N LYS A 6 -12.14 -31.49 -17.06
CA LYS A 6 -11.48 -32.17 -15.94
C LYS A 6 -10.79 -33.45 -16.39
N GLU A 7 -11.39 -34.23 -17.27
CA GLU A 7 -10.80 -35.46 -17.81
C GLU A 7 -9.55 -35.17 -18.66
N TRP A 8 -9.63 -34.17 -19.56
CA TRP A 8 -8.50 -33.74 -20.38
C TRP A 8 -7.33 -33.15 -19.59
N LEU A 9 -7.59 -32.55 -18.42
CA LEU A 9 -6.57 -32.00 -17.53
C LEU A 9 -6.09 -32.98 -16.46
N SER A 10 -6.76 -34.12 -16.28
CA SER A 10 -6.38 -35.12 -15.29
C SER A 10 -5.05 -35.78 -15.71
N PRO A 11 -4.22 -36.24 -14.74
CA PRO A 11 -3.03 -36.99 -15.08
C PRO A 11 -3.38 -38.26 -15.87
N LEU A 12 -2.50 -38.61 -16.80
CA LEU A 12 -2.60 -39.82 -17.61
C LEU A 12 -2.42 -41.08 -16.72
N PRO A 13 -2.73 -42.29 -17.22
CA PRO A 13 -2.59 -43.54 -16.44
C PRO A 13 -1.17 -43.78 -15.91
N ASP A 14 -0.15 -43.29 -16.62
CA ASP A 14 1.26 -43.31 -16.22
C ASP A 14 1.65 -42.18 -15.25
N ARG A 15 0.67 -41.42 -14.76
CA ARG A 15 0.81 -40.21 -13.93
C ARG A 15 1.52 -39.04 -14.60
N SER A 16 1.73 -39.10 -15.91
CA SER A 16 2.27 -37.97 -16.65
C SER A 16 1.21 -36.89 -16.86
N LEU A 17 1.67 -35.69 -17.20
CA LEU A 17 0.81 -34.57 -17.50
C LEU A 17 0.38 -34.62 -18.97
N PRO A 18 -0.87 -34.24 -19.29
CA PRO A 18 -1.28 -34.01 -20.67
C PRO A 18 -0.36 -33.03 -21.39
N ALA A 19 -0.36 -33.08 -22.72
CA ALA A 19 0.49 -32.23 -23.55
C ALA A 19 0.39 -30.75 -23.16
N LEU A 20 1.53 -30.04 -23.13
CA LEU A 20 1.61 -28.67 -22.63
C LEU A 20 0.59 -27.74 -23.31
N LYS A 21 0.48 -27.80 -24.64
CA LYS A 21 -0.49 -27.01 -25.41
C LYS A 21 -1.94 -27.24 -24.97
N ILE A 22 -2.32 -28.48 -24.67
CA ILE A 22 -3.68 -28.81 -24.20
C ILE A 22 -3.92 -28.13 -22.85
N ARG A 23 -2.97 -28.23 -21.92
CA ARG A 23 -3.09 -27.60 -20.60
C ARG A 23 -3.19 -26.09 -20.69
N GLU A 24 -2.36 -25.46 -21.53
CA GLU A 24 -2.37 -24.02 -21.77
C GLU A 24 -3.72 -23.53 -22.30
N GLU A 25 -4.23 -24.14 -23.38
CA GLU A 25 -5.48 -23.71 -24.00
C GLU A 25 -6.68 -23.96 -23.11
N LEU A 26 -6.75 -25.11 -22.43
CA LEU A 26 -7.86 -25.38 -21.50
C LEU A 26 -7.85 -24.46 -20.28
N LEU A 27 -6.68 -24.08 -19.76
CA LEU A 27 -6.59 -23.10 -18.67
C LEU A 27 -7.00 -21.70 -19.11
N LYS A 28 -6.71 -21.30 -20.37
CA LYS A 28 -7.20 -20.04 -20.94
C LYS A 28 -8.71 -20.04 -21.11
N ILE A 29 -9.27 -21.10 -21.70
CA ILE A 29 -10.73 -21.25 -21.84
C ILE A 29 -11.40 -21.16 -20.48
N LEU A 30 -10.86 -21.81 -19.45
CA LEU A 30 -11.40 -21.74 -18.09
C LEU A 30 -11.39 -20.33 -17.48
N GLN A 31 -10.49 -19.44 -17.91
CA GLN A 31 -10.48 -18.03 -17.48
C GLN A 31 -11.49 -17.16 -18.22
N GLU A 32 -11.84 -17.53 -19.45
CA GLU A 32 -12.80 -16.78 -20.27
C GLU A 32 -14.25 -17.13 -19.92
N LEU A 33 -14.47 -18.29 -19.29
CA LEU A 33 -15.80 -18.69 -18.85
C LEU A 33 -16.32 -17.75 -17.74
N PRO A 34 -17.65 -17.49 -17.72
CA PRO A 34 -18.26 -16.76 -16.62
C PRO A 34 -18.07 -17.51 -15.29
N SER A 35 -18.26 -16.79 -14.17
CA SER A 35 -18.03 -17.33 -12.83
C SER A 35 -18.68 -18.71 -12.63
N VAL A 36 -17.86 -19.72 -12.38
CA VAL A 36 -18.29 -21.11 -12.19
C VAL A 36 -18.96 -21.25 -10.82
N SER A 37 -20.19 -21.76 -10.78
CA SER A 37 -20.92 -21.97 -9.51
C SER A 37 -20.27 -23.06 -8.64
N GLN A 38 -20.43 -22.96 -7.32
CA GLN A 38 -19.91 -23.95 -6.36
C GLN A 38 -20.45 -25.36 -6.65
N GLU A 39 -21.73 -25.47 -7.02
CA GLU A 39 -22.35 -26.74 -7.39
C GLU A 39 -21.67 -27.35 -8.61
N THR A 40 -21.44 -26.56 -9.67
CA THR A 40 -20.77 -27.03 -10.88
C THR A 40 -19.34 -27.47 -10.59
N LEU A 41 -18.63 -26.72 -9.73
CA LEU A 41 -17.28 -27.05 -9.28
C LEU A 41 -17.24 -28.40 -8.54
N LYS A 42 -18.22 -28.63 -7.65
CA LYS A 42 -18.35 -29.87 -6.87
C LYS A 42 -18.70 -31.06 -7.74
N HIS A 43 -19.70 -30.93 -8.62
CA HIS A 43 -20.15 -32.03 -9.48
C HIS A 43 -19.10 -32.42 -10.53
N SER A 44 -18.44 -31.44 -11.15
CA SER A 44 -17.42 -31.73 -12.18
C SER A 44 -16.08 -32.19 -11.62
N GLY A 45 -15.74 -31.79 -10.38
CA GLY A 45 -14.45 -32.05 -9.76
C GLY A 45 -13.27 -31.33 -10.42
N ILE A 46 -13.52 -30.37 -11.31
CA ILE A 46 -12.50 -29.63 -12.06
C ILE A 46 -11.47 -28.93 -11.16
N GLY A 47 -11.90 -28.41 -10.01
CA GLY A 47 -11.01 -27.74 -9.06
C GLY A 47 -9.86 -28.64 -8.59
N ARG A 48 -10.07 -29.96 -8.49
CA ARG A 48 -9.02 -30.92 -8.12
C ARG A 48 -7.98 -31.08 -9.23
N ALA A 49 -8.41 -31.12 -10.49
CA ALA A 49 -7.50 -31.21 -11.64
C ALA A 49 -6.65 -29.93 -11.77
N VAL A 50 -7.27 -28.75 -11.66
CA VAL A 50 -6.54 -27.46 -11.70
C VAL A 50 -5.58 -27.32 -10.52
N MET A 51 -5.98 -27.74 -9.31
CA MET A 51 -5.08 -27.81 -8.14
C MET A 51 -3.89 -28.75 -8.35
N TYR A 52 -4.12 -29.88 -9.02
CA TYR A 52 -3.05 -30.81 -9.36
C TYR A 52 -2.00 -30.16 -10.26
N LEU A 53 -2.43 -29.50 -11.35
CA LEU A 53 -1.53 -28.76 -12.24
C LEU A 53 -0.76 -27.67 -11.49
N TYR A 54 -1.44 -26.88 -10.66
CA TYR A 54 -0.84 -25.84 -9.83
C TYR A 54 0.32 -26.37 -8.96
N LYS A 55 0.11 -27.52 -8.32
CA LYS A 55 1.11 -28.14 -7.43
C LYS A 55 2.16 -28.99 -8.14
N HIS A 56 1.95 -29.36 -9.40
CA HIS A 56 2.82 -30.31 -10.08
C HIS A 56 4.22 -29.71 -10.34
N PRO A 57 5.32 -30.42 -10.03
CA PRO A 57 6.69 -29.88 -10.17
C PRO A 57 7.06 -29.58 -11.63
N LYS A 58 6.59 -30.42 -12.57
CA LYS A 58 6.87 -30.29 -14.02
C LYS A 58 5.88 -29.39 -14.78
N GLU A 59 5.06 -28.61 -14.08
CA GLU A 59 4.16 -27.64 -14.72
C GLU A 59 4.87 -26.30 -14.98
N SER A 60 4.54 -25.66 -16.10
CA SER A 60 5.07 -24.34 -16.49
C SER A 60 4.65 -23.26 -15.49
N ARG A 61 5.52 -22.27 -15.26
CA ARG A 61 5.22 -21.15 -14.35
C ARG A 61 3.97 -20.37 -14.79
N SER A 62 3.83 -20.11 -16.09
CA SER A 62 2.65 -19.44 -16.65
C SER A 62 1.36 -20.19 -16.32
N ASN A 63 1.35 -21.51 -16.51
CA ASN A 63 0.20 -22.35 -16.18
C ASN A 63 -0.09 -22.40 -14.68
N LYS A 64 0.94 -22.43 -13.84
CA LYS A 64 0.76 -22.34 -12.39
C LYS A 64 0.12 -21.01 -11.98
N ASP A 65 0.55 -19.90 -12.57
CA ASP A 65 -0.02 -18.60 -12.27
C ASP A 65 -1.50 -18.54 -12.72
N MET A 66 -1.83 -19.08 -13.90
CA MET A 66 -3.21 -19.21 -14.38
C MET A 66 -4.08 -20.09 -13.49
N ALA A 67 -3.60 -21.28 -13.14
CA ALA A 67 -4.29 -22.21 -12.25
C ALA A 67 -4.51 -21.60 -10.87
N GLY A 68 -3.51 -20.89 -10.33
CA GLY A 68 -3.62 -20.20 -9.04
C GLY A 68 -4.68 -19.10 -9.05
N LYS A 69 -4.83 -18.34 -10.14
CA LYS A 69 -5.91 -17.36 -10.29
C LYS A 69 -7.29 -18.02 -10.28
N LEU A 70 -7.48 -19.07 -11.07
CA LEU A 70 -8.73 -19.84 -11.12
C LEU A 70 -9.09 -20.42 -9.75
N ILE A 71 -8.12 -21.04 -9.07
CA ILE A 71 -8.31 -21.59 -7.72
C ILE A 71 -8.77 -20.49 -6.74
N ASN A 72 -8.08 -19.35 -6.74
CA ASN A 72 -8.43 -18.23 -5.86
C ASN A 72 -9.83 -17.68 -6.16
N GLU A 73 -10.19 -17.57 -7.43
CA GLU A 73 -11.51 -17.10 -7.85
C GLU A 73 -12.62 -18.06 -7.39
N TRP A 74 -12.45 -19.36 -7.65
CA TRP A 74 -13.44 -20.37 -7.31
C TRP A 74 -13.55 -20.63 -5.80
N SER A 75 -12.45 -20.51 -5.05
CA SER A 75 -12.46 -20.79 -3.60
C SER A 75 -12.99 -19.62 -2.77
N ARG A 76 -12.93 -18.39 -3.27
CA ARG A 76 -13.32 -17.18 -2.52
C ARG A 76 -14.77 -17.23 -2.02
N PRO A 77 -15.79 -17.51 -2.86
CA PRO A 77 -17.17 -17.64 -2.39
C PRO A 77 -17.35 -18.76 -1.36
N ILE A 78 -16.58 -19.85 -1.50
CA ILE A 78 -16.66 -21.01 -0.60
C ILE A 78 -16.18 -20.66 0.82
N PHE A 79 -15.14 -19.83 0.93
CA PHE A 79 -14.57 -19.39 2.20
C PHE A 79 -15.10 -18.04 2.70
N GLY A 80 -16.12 -17.47 2.03
CA GLY A 80 -16.62 -16.13 2.37
C GLY A 80 -15.58 -15.02 2.22
N LEU A 81 -14.55 -15.22 1.37
CA LEU A 81 -13.49 -14.24 1.15
C LEU A 81 -13.95 -13.21 0.13
N THR A 82 -13.96 -11.94 0.52
CA THR A 82 -14.44 -10.86 -0.35
C THR A 82 -13.49 -10.61 -1.52
N SER A 83 -14.03 -10.57 -2.74
CA SER A 83 -13.30 -10.34 -3.99
C SER A 83 -13.31 -8.87 -4.45
N ASN A 84 -14.28 -8.07 -4.01
CA ASN A 84 -14.47 -6.70 -4.47
C ASN A 84 -14.15 -5.67 -3.36
N TYR A 85 -12.89 -5.22 -3.32
CA TYR A 85 -12.49 -4.08 -2.48
C TYR A 85 -12.67 -2.73 -3.19
N LYS A 86 -12.93 -2.74 -4.50
CA LYS A 86 -13.05 -1.52 -5.33
C LYS A 86 -14.44 -0.88 -5.25
N GLY A 87 -15.47 -1.67 -4.97
CA GLY A 87 -16.84 -1.19 -4.77
C GLY A 87 -17.26 -1.01 -3.31
N MET A 88 -16.38 -1.34 -2.36
CA MET A 88 -16.69 -1.20 -0.94
C MET A 88 -16.70 0.28 -0.56
N THR A 89 -17.81 0.75 -0.01
CA THR A 89 -17.92 2.15 0.44
C THR A 89 -16.94 2.43 1.58
N ARG A 90 -16.68 3.71 1.85
CA ARG A 90 -15.82 4.11 2.96
C ARG A 90 -16.37 3.55 4.27
N GLU A 91 -17.69 3.59 4.42
CA GLU A 91 -18.45 3.16 5.57
C GLU A 91 -18.38 1.64 5.75
N GLU A 92 -18.54 0.86 4.68
CA GLU A 92 -18.40 -0.61 4.72
C GLU A 92 -16.98 -1.05 5.09
N ARG A 93 -15.95 -0.30 4.64
CA ARG A 93 -14.56 -0.56 5.02
C ARG A 93 -14.32 -0.26 6.50
N GLU A 94 -14.77 0.90 6.98
CA GLU A 94 -14.65 1.29 8.39
C GLU A 94 -15.36 0.29 9.30
N GLN A 95 -16.55 -0.19 8.91
CA GLN A 95 -17.27 -1.20 9.68
C GLN A 95 -16.52 -2.53 9.73
N ARG A 96 -15.92 -2.96 8.62
CA ARG A 96 -15.13 -4.20 8.61
C ARG A 96 -13.84 -4.11 9.43
N ASP A 97 -13.15 -2.98 9.35
CA ASP A 97 -11.97 -2.72 10.18
C ASP A 97 -12.35 -2.72 11.67
N LEU A 98 -13.53 -2.16 12.00
CA LEU A 98 -14.09 -2.20 13.35
C LEU A 98 -14.42 -3.63 13.79
N GLU A 99 -15.01 -4.46 12.92
CA GLU A 99 -15.33 -5.89 13.13
C GLU A 99 -14.09 -6.76 13.35
N GLN A 100 -13.01 -6.50 12.61
CA GLN A 100 -11.75 -7.20 12.75
C GLN A 100 -10.87 -6.67 13.89
N MET A 101 -11.25 -5.53 14.48
CA MET A 101 -10.49 -4.93 15.59
C MET A 101 -10.52 -5.86 16.81
N PRO A 102 -9.36 -6.22 17.39
CA PRO A 102 -9.30 -7.11 18.54
C PRO A 102 -10.08 -6.52 19.73
N GLN A 103 -10.85 -7.37 20.42
CA GLN A 103 -11.75 -7.02 21.54
C GLN A 103 -11.12 -6.09 22.59
N ARG A 104 -9.82 -6.24 22.88
CA ARG A 104 -9.07 -5.37 23.81
C ARG A 104 -9.05 -3.89 23.39
N ARG A 105 -9.10 -3.56 22.09
CA ARG A 105 -9.19 -2.17 21.61
C ARG A 105 -10.63 -1.64 21.62
N ARG A 106 -11.61 -2.53 21.40
CA ARG A 106 -13.05 -2.20 21.48
C ARG A 106 -13.49 -1.82 22.90
N MET A 107 -13.03 -2.52 23.93
CA MET A 107 -13.38 -2.17 25.33
C MET A 107 -12.80 -0.82 25.79
N ASN A 108 -11.71 -0.35 25.16
CA ASN A 108 -11.10 0.93 25.49
C ASN A 108 -11.78 2.12 24.78
N SER A 109 -12.75 1.91 23.88
CA SER A 109 -13.51 3.00 23.24
C SER A 109 -14.58 3.60 24.17
N THR A 110 -15.11 2.79 25.10
CA THR A 110 -16.10 3.22 26.11
C THR A 110 -15.50 3.34 27.52
N GLY A 111 -14.37 2.70 27.81
CA GLY A 111 -13.84 2.53 29.18
C GLY A 111 -12.63 3.40 29.55
N GLY A 112 -12.61 4.67 29.14
CA GLY A 112 -11.46 5.56 29.37
C GLY A 112 -11.85 6.98 29.75
N GLN A 113 -12.81 7.15 30.65
CA GLN A 113 -13.01 8.42 31.34
C GLN A 113 -11.84 8.67 32.31
N THR A 114 -10.64 8.97 31.78
CA THR A 114 -9.91 10.09 32.42
C THR A 114 -10.84 11.29 32.25
N PRO A 115 -11.06 12.14 33.28
CA PRO A 115 -11.94 13.30 33.16
C PRO A 115 -11.46 14.10 31.96
N ARG A 116 -12.16 13.91 30.84
CA ARG A 116 -11.80 14.48 29.56
C ARG A 116 -12.22 15.91 29.72
N ARG A 117 -11.25 16.76 30.01
CA ARG A 117 -11.42 18.15 29.65
C ARG A 117 -11.63 18.17 28.14
N ASP A 118 -12.75 18.71 27.71
CA ASP A 118 -13.06 18.86 26.29
C ASP A 118 -11.91 19.67 25.69
N LEU A 119 -11.14 19.08 24.77
CA LEU A 119 -9.99 19.74 24.18
C LEU A 119 -10.39 21.08 23.53
N GLU A 120 -11.63 21.14 23.02
CA GLU A 120 -12.24 22.35 22.50
C GLU A 120 -12.47 23.41 23.58
N LYS A 121 -12.98 23.02 24.76
CA LYS A 121 -13.18 23.93 25.93
C LYS A 121 -11.89 24.40 26.58
N VAL A 122 -10.82 23.60 26.49
CA VAL A 122 -9.47 24.00 26.90
C VAL A 122 -8.88 25.02 25.92
N LEU A 123 -9.11 24.84 24.62
CA LEU A 123 -8.64 25.76 23.58
C LEU A 123 -9.42 27.08 23.56
N THR A 124 -10.71 27.06 23.91
CA THR A 124 -11.54 28.28 24.08
C THR A 124 -11.34 28.95 25.45
N GLY A 125 -10.62 28.31 26.37
CA GLY A 125 -10.27 28.87 27.69
C GLY A 125 -11.38 28.80 28.74
N GLU A 126 -12.49 28.11 28.46
CA GLU A 126 -13.63 27.98 29.39
C GLU A 126 -13.35 27.02 30.55
N GLU A 127 -12.51 25.99 30.35
CA GLU A 127 -12.10 25.09 31.43
C GLU A 127 -10.73 25.45 32.02
N LYS A 128 -10.74 25.98 33.24
CA LYS A 128 -9.52 26.20 34.03
C LYS A 128 -8.85 24.87 34.39
N ALA A 129 -7.53 24.84 34.30
CA ALA A 129 -6.78 23.71 34.80
C ALA A 129 -6.90 23.59 36.34
N LEU A 130 -7.33 22.41 36.81
CA LEU A 130 -7.36 22.04 38.22
C LEU A 130 -6.00 22.31 38.85
N ARG A 131 -6.03 23.00 39.99
CA ARG A 131 -4.88 23.42 40.76
C ARG A 131 -4.67 22.46 41.94
N PRO A 132 -3.48 22.45 42.55
CA PRO A 132 -3.26 21.73 43.80
C PRO A 132 -4.31 22.10 44.85
N GLY A 133 -5.09 21.11 45.31
CA GLY A 133 -6.18 21.28 46.28
C GLY A 133 -7.59 21.09 45.71
N ASP A 134 -7.76 21.17 44.39
CA ASP A 134 -9.07 20.95 43.76
C ASP A 134 -9.43 19.44 43.74
N PRO A 135 -10.71 19.07 43.94
CA PRO A 135 -11.16 17.69 43.82
C PRO A 135 -10.77 17.09 42.46
N GLY A 136 -10.03 15.97 42.48
CA GLY A 136 -9.54 15.31 41.27
C GLY A 136 -8.17 15.80 40.76
N PHE A 137 -7.52 16.77 41.43
CA PHE A 137 -6.14 17.13 41.14
C PHE A 137 -5.18 15.96 41.41
N CYS A 138 -4.39 15.57 40.41
CA CYS A 138 -3.40 14.51 40.54
C CYS A 138 -2.02 15.07 40.21
N ALA A 139 -1.15 15.16 41.23
CA ALA A 139 0.21 15.69 41.07
C ALA A 139 1.15 14.77 40.26
N ARG A 140 0.75 13.52 40.03
CA ARG A 140 1.55 12.52 39.32
C ARG A 140 1.15 12.48 37.85
N ALA A 141 2.13 12.45 36.95
CA ALA A 141 1.89 12.18 35.54
C ALA A 141 1.19 10.83 35.38
N ARG A 142 0.12 10.80 34.58
CA ARG A 142 -0.57 9.56 34.20
C ARG A 142 -0.14 9.15 32.80
N VAL A 143 0.01 7.85 32.57
CA VAL A 143 0.24 7.32 31.22
C VAL A 143 -1.02 7.59 30.39
N PRO A 144 -0.91 8.30 29.25
CA PRO A 144 -2.06 8.51 28.38
C PRO A 144 -2.62 7.17 27.91
N MET A 145 -3.94 7.03 27.99
CA MET A 145 -4.61 5.87 27.42
C MET A 145 -4.38 5.86 25.90
N PRO A 146 -4.05 4.70 25.29
CA PRO A 146 -3.94 4.58 23.85
C PRO A 146 -5.21 5.11 23.16
N SER A 147 -5.03 6.08 22.25
CA SER A 147 -6.15 6.64 21.51
C SER A 147 -6.58 5.67 20.41
N ASN A 148 -7.89 5.46 20.23
CA ASN A 148 -8.46 4.78 19.07
C ASN A 148 -8.77 5.76 17.91
N LYS A 149 -8.15 6.94 17.90
CA LYS A 149 -8.30 7.89 16.78
C LYS A 149 -7.44 7.42 15.61
N ASP A 150 -8.04 6.68 14.69
CA ASP A 150 -7.39 6.26 13.46
C ASP A 150 -7.47 7.36 12.39
N TYR A 151 -6.40 7.51 11.62
CA TYR A 151 -6.37 8.49 10.51
C TYR A 151 -7.21 7.96 9.35
N VAL A 152 -8.43 8.48 9.23
CA VAL A 152 -9.35 8.10 8.15
C VAL A 152 -9.11 8.91 6.88
N VAL A 153 -8.65 10.17 7.04
CA VAL A 153 -8.42 11.08 5.92
C VAL A 153 -6.93 11.11 5.60
N ARG A 154 -6.57 10.57 4.43
CA ARG A 154 -5.22 10.75 3.89
C ARG A 154 -5.04 12.24 3.54
N PRO A 155 -4.01 12.93 4.06
CA PRO A 155 -3.79 14.32 3.73
C PRO A 155 -3.57 14.46 2.21
N LYS A 156 -4.13 15.54 1.65
CA LYS A 156 -3.86 15.87 0.25
C LYS A 156 -2.38 16.18 0.12
N TRP A 157 -1.74 15.48 -0.81
CA TRP A 157 -0.36 15.72 -1.18
C TRP A 157 -0.23 17.18 -1.64
N ASN A 158 0.62 17.94 -0.95
CA ASN A 158 0.80 19.37 -1.15
C ASN A 158 1.88 19.72 -2.17
N VAL A 159 2.45 18.71 -2.85
CA VAL A 159 3.37 18.94 -3.96
C VAL A 159 2.58 18.77 -5.24
N GLU A 160 2.38 19.87 -5.95
CA GLU A 160 1.93 19.85 -7.34
C GLU A 160 2.99 19.14 -8.18
N MET A 161 2.89 17.81 -8.27
CA MET A 161 3.58 17.07 -9.30
C MET A 161 2.67 17.14 -10.51
N GLU A 162 2.94 18.09 -11.39
CA GLU A 162 2.37 18.14 -12.73
C GLU A 162 2.68 16.77 -13.36
N SER A 163 1.67 15.90 -13.32
CA SER A 163 1.77 14.50 -13.70
C SER A 163 2.17 14.50 -15.16
N SER A 164 3.42 14.17 -15.41
CA SER A 164 4.06 14.30 -16.70
C SER A 164 3.31 13.40 -17.69
N ARG A 165 2.40 14.00 -18.44
CA ARG A 165 2.02 13.48 -19.76
C ARG A 165 3.33 13.39 -20.56
N PRO A 166 3.55 12.32 -21.35
CA PRO A 166 4.69 12.24 -22.24
C PRO A 166 4.48 13.23 -23.38
N GLY A 167 4.86 14.48 -23.14
CA GLY A 167 4.63 15.59 -24.06
C GLY A 167 5.59 16.71 -23.73
N ILE A 168 6.61 16.83 -24.57
CA ILE A 168 7.57 17.93 -24.74
C ILE A 168 7.16 19.23 -24.03
N LEU A 169 7.66 19.47 -22.82
CA LEU A 169 7.84 20.82 -22.28
C LEU A 169 9.10 20.83 -21.41
N LYS A 170 9.95 21.83 -21.64
CA LYS A 170 11.27 21.99 -21.03
C LYS A 170 11.14 21.92 -19.51
N LYS A 171 11.65 20.85 -18.91
CA LYS A 171 11.71 20.65 -17.47
C LYS A 171 12.41 21.85 -16.84
N GLY A 172 11.65 22.65 -16.07
CA GLY A 172 12.21 23.76 -15.31
C GLY A 172 13.32 23.26 -14.39
N LEU A 173 14.43 24.01 -14.32
CA LEU A 173 15.61 23.64 -13.53
C LEU A 173 15.21 23.31 -12.10
N SER A 174 15.57 22.10 -11.66
CA SER A 174 15.32 21.59 -10.31
C SER A 174 15.90 22.52 -9.26
N ARG A 175 15.31 22.55 -8.06
CA ARG A 175 15.83 23.33 -6.91
C ARG A 175 17.31 23.04 -6.67
N LEU A 176 17.72 21.77 -6.86
CA LEU A 176 19.12 21.35 -6.77
C LEU A 176 19.99 21.99 -7.85
N GLU A 177 19.52 22.03 -9.09
CA GLU A 177 20.26 22.62 -10.22
C GLU A 177 20.38 24.14 -10.08
N LYS A 178 19.32 24.83 -9.61
CA LYS A 178 19.39 26.26 -9.26
C LYS A 178 20.46 26.52 -8.21
N HIS A 179 20.54 25.69 -7.17
CA HIS A 179 21.54 25.84 -6.11
C HIS A 179 22.97 25.58 -6.60
N LYS A 180 23.16 24.53 -7.41
CA LYS A 180 24.46 24.22 -8.04
C LYS A 180 24.92 25.35 -8.95
N ARG A 181 24.01 25.96 -9.72
CA ARG A 181 24.33 27.07 -10.63
C ARG A 181 24.73 28.33 -9.86
N ARG A 182 24.00 28.69 -8.79
CA ARG A 182 24.37 29.80 -7.91
C ARG A 182 25.74 29.62 -7.28
N PHE A 183 26.04 28.40 -6.80
CA PHE A 183 27.34 28.08 -6.21
C PHE A 183 28.48 28.18 -7.24
N ALA A 184 28.27 27.67 -8.45
CA ALA A 184 29.24 27.79 -9.54
C ALA A 184 29.49 29.24 -9.95
N GLU A 185 28.44 30.08 -9.99
CA GLU A 185 28.55 31.50 -10.30
C GLU A 185 29.30 32.28 -9.22
N GLN A 186 29.00 32.02 -7.93
CA GLN A 186 29.76 32.58 -6.81
C GLN A 186 31.23 32.18 -6.86
N LYS A 187 31.53 30.91 -7.19
CA LYS A 187 32.92 30.43 -7.33
C LYS A 187 33.64 31.06 -8.53
N ARG A 188 32.91 31.40 -9.59
CA ARG A 188 33.46 32.12 -10.76
C ARG A 188 33.80 33.56 -10.42
N LEU A 189 32.89 34.26 -9.73
CA LEU A 189 33.07 35.65 -9.29
C LEU A 189 34.18 35.78 -8.25
N SER A 190 34.29 34.83 -7.30
CA SER A 190 35.37 34.84 -6.31
C SER A 190 36.75 34.52 -6.87
N LYS A 191 36.83 33.95 -8.08
CA LYS A 191 38.11 33.65 -8.76
C LYS A 191 38.76 34.87 -9.39
N VAL A 192 38.04 36.00 -9.52
CA VAL A 192 38.53 37.22 -10.18
C VAL A 192 39.48 38.02 -9.28
N HIS A 193 39.38 37.89 -7.96
CA HIS A 193 40.34 38.49 -7.02
C HIS A 193 41.40 37.46 -6.61
N ARG A 194 42.28 37.08 -7.53
CA ARG A 194 43.54 36.45 -7.14
C ARG A 194 44.38 37.55 -6.47
N ALA A 195 44.64 37.41 -5.17
CA ALA A 195 45.55 38.29 -4.44
C ALA A 195 46.89 38.35 -5.19
N VAL A 196 47.31 39.57 -5.56
CA VAL A 196 48.63 39.81 -6.13
C VAL A 196 49.64 39.48 -5.04
N LYS A 197 50.62 38.63 -5.34
CA LYS A 197 51.74 38.38 -4.41
C LYS A 197 52.56 39.67 -4.37
N PHE A 198 52.53 40.37 -3.23
CA PHE A 198 53.41 41.50 -2.98
C PHE A 198 54.87 41.02 -3.07
N SER A 199 55.70 41.75 -3.80
CA SER A 199 57.16 41.54 -3.79
C SER A 199 57.75 42.46 -2.72
N ILE A 200 58.54 41.90 -1.80
CA ILE A 200 59.17 42.67 -0.71
C ILE A 200 60.26 43.63 -1.25
N GLU A 201 60.73 43.41 -2.48
CA GLU A 201 61.73 44.24 -3.18
C GLU A 201 61.10 45.31 -4.11
N GLY A 202 59.79 45.55 -4.05
CA GLY A 202 59.13 46.73 -4.68
C GLY A 202 58.91 46.70 -6.21
N ASN A 203 59.44 45.73 -6.95
CA ASN A 203 59.49 45.82 -8.42
C ASN A 203 58.24 45.35 -9.22
N ARG A 204 57.12 44.99 -8.58
CA ARG A 204 55.90 44.57 -9.28
C ARG A 204 54.60 45.00 -8.61
N MET A 205 54.41 46.31 -8.49
CA MET A 205 53.08 46.89 -8.22
C MET A 205 52.45 47.32 -9.56
N PRO A 206 51.22 46.88 -9.88
CA PRO A 206 50.50 47.43 -11.03
C PRO A 206 50.04 48.86 -10.68
N LEU A 207 50.31 49.82 -11.56
CA LEU A 207 49.66 51.15 -11.53
C LEU A 207 48.21 51.02 -12.00
#